data_AF-A0A1R3RZM1-F1
#
_entry.id   AF-A0A1R3RZM1-F1
#
_cell.length_a   1.000
_cell.length_b   1.000
_cell.length_c   1.000
_cell.angle_alpha   90.00
_cell.angle_beta   90.00
_cell.angle_gamma   90.00
#
_symmetry.space_group_name_H-M   'P 1'
#
loop_
_entity.id
_entity.type
_entity.pdbx_description
1 polymer ?
#
loop_
_entity_poly.entity_id
_entity_poly.type
_entity_poly.pdbx_seq_one_letter_code
_entity_poly.pdbx_strand_id
1 'polypeptide(L)'
;HLLGKKSWNVYNPGNIERVRRDEAQAKAREEEEERRMQEVDAERRIQTLRGERPSTPPPPPSAPSASQPDRKAYTDDIGRSKKRRRLAGENDTDRDIRVAREDAQSALARREQQAPARSSDAPLHDSTGHIDLFPSEAKHKPVEKNAEAEKEAAEKRRGYEDQYTMRFSNAAGFRQSLGQAPWYSSSQRKIIDPESVPSKDVWGNEDPLRRQREKARMDVNDPLAAMRKGVRQLKAVEQERKRWHDERSRELEALKTAETRRPSHR
;
A
#
# COMPACT_ATOMS: atom_id res chain seq x y z
N HIS A 1 36.71 18.33 -2.47
CA HIS A 1 35.62 17.44 -2.97
C HIS A 1 35.48 17.54 -4.48
N LEU A 2 35.59 16.42 -5.22
CA LEU A 2 35.49 16.36 -6.69
C LEU A 2 34.06 16.15 -7.21
N LEU A 3 33.10 15.90 -6.32
CA LEU A 3 31.73 15.52 -6.69
C LEU A 3 30.94 16.69 -7.33
N GLY A 4 31.22 17.93 -6.91
CA GLY A 4 30.55 19.13 -7.43
C GLY A 4 30.79 19.42 -8.92
N LYS A 5 31.90 18.92 -9.49
CA LYS A 5 32.27 19.15 -10.90
C LYS A 5 31.67 18.12 -11.87
N LYS A 6 30.99 17.09 -11.37
CA LYS A 6 30.44 16.01 -12.20
C LYS A 6 29.01 16.37 -12.63
N SER A 7 28.72 16.19 -13.91
CA SER A 7 27.43 16.49 -14.52
C SER A 7 26.28 15.60 -14.05
N TRP A 8 26.56 14.44 -13.46
CA TRP A 8 25.56 13.54 -12.89
C TRP A 8 25.30 13.81 -11.40
N ASN A 9 26.05 14.71 -10.76
CA ASN A 9 25.86 14.99 -9.34
C ASN A 9 24.49 15.66 -9.13
N VAL A 10 23.61 14.99 -8.40
CA VAL A 10 22.26 15.44 -8.08
C VAL A 10 22.28 16.77 -7.33
N TYR A 11 23.32 17.03 -6.53
CA TYR A 11 23.46 18.26 -5.75
C TYR A 11 23.99 19.47 -6.55
N ASN A 12 24.25 19.32 -7.84
CA ASN A 12 24.64 20.46 -8.68
C ASN A 12 23.41 21.35 -8.91
N PRO A 13 23.49 22.68 -8.69
CA PRO A 13 22.35 23.59 -8.90
C PRO A 13 21.70 23.42 -10.28
N GLY A 14 22.49 23.21 -11.34
CA GLY A 14 21.94 23.01 -12.69
C GLY A 14 21.14 21.71 -12.86
N ASN A 15 21.40 20.67 -12.05
CA ASN A 15 20.60 19.44 -12.08
C ASN A 15 19.34 19.59 -11.23
N ILE A 16 19.43 20.28 -10.09
CA ILE A 16 18.29 20.60 -9.24
C ILE A 16 17.26 21.44 -10.02
N GLU A 17 17.71 22.42 -10.80
CA GLU A 17 16.84 23.26 -11.64
C GLU A 17 16.13 22.46 -12.75
N ARG A 18 16.81 21.48 -13.36
CA ARG A 18 16.19 20.57 -14.35
C ARG A 18 15.11 19.73 -13.73
N VAL A 19 15.41 19.09 -12.59
CA VAL A 19 14.44 18.28 -11.85
C VAL A 19 13.24 19.14 -11.46
N ARG A 20 13.45 20.35 -10.95
CA ARG A 20 12.37 21.28 -10.60
C ARG A 20 11.52 21.68 -11.81
N ARG A 21 12.12 21.84 -12.99
CA ARG A 21 11.39 22.14 -14.23
C ARG A 21 10.54 20.95 -14.67
N ASP A 22 11.10 19.75 -14.60
CA ASP A 22 10.41 18.51 -14.97
C ASP A 22 9.26 18.22 -13.99
N GLU A 23 9.49 18.41 -12.69
CA GLU A 23 8.46 18.32 -11.64
C GLU A 23 7.35 19.36 -11.85
N ALA A 24 7.70 20.61 -12.18
CA ALA A 24 6.71 21.64 -12.47
C ALA A 24 5.89 21.32 -13.73
N GLN A 25 6.52 20.75 -14.76
CA GLN A 25 5.81 20.30 -15.97
C GLN A 25 4.91 19.10 -15.70
N ALA A 26 5.36 18.14 -14.88
CA ALA A 26 4.54 17.01 -14.46
C ALA A 26 3.33 17.48 -13.66
N LYS A 27 3.54 18.36 -12.67
CA LYS A 27 2.47 18.93 -11.84
C LYS A 27 1.47 19.73 -12.66
N ALA A 28 1.91 20.52 -13.65
CA ALA A 28 1.00 21.27 -14.52
C ALA A 28 0.09 20.34 -15.34
N ARG A 29 0.59 19.20 -15.81
CA ARG A 29 -0.22 18.20 -16.52
C ARG A 29 -1.23 17.54 -15.59
N GLU A 30 -0.81 17.16 -14.38
CA GLU A 30 -1.70 16.59 -13.36
C GLU A 30 -2.81 17.59 -12.99
N GLU A 31 -2.49 18.86 -12.81
CA GLU A 31 -3.49 19.91 -12.53
C GLU A 31 -4.49 20.09 -13.70
N GLU A 32 -4.05 20.05 -14.95
CA GLU A 32 -4.94 20.08 -16.11
C GLU A 32 -5.87 18.87 -16.17
N GLU A 33 -5.37 17.67 -15.87
CA GLU A 33 -6.16 16.44 -15.80
C GLU A 33 -7.18 16.48 -14.64
N GLU A 34 -6.77 16.98 -13.46
CA GLU A 34 -7.67 17.18 -12.33
C GLU A 34 -8.79 18.17 -12.65
N ARG A 35 -8.48 19.27 -13.33
CA ARG A 35 -9.51 20.23 -13.77
C ARG A 35 -10.51 19.58 -14.72
N ARG A 36 -10.04 18.78 -15.67
CA ARG A 36 -10.92 18.01 -16.57
C ARG A 36 -11.80 17.02 -15.80
N MET A 37 -11.25 16.31 -14.82
CA MET A 37 -12.03 15.38 -13.99
C MET A 37 -13.10 16.13 -13.18
N GLN A 38 -12.76 17.28 -12.60
CA GLN A 38 -13.70 18.12 -11.85
C GLN A 38 -14.82 18.66 -12.74
N GLU A 39 -14.52 19.08 -13.96
CA GLU A 39 -15.51 19.52 -14.95
C GLU A 39 -16.48 18.38 -15.30
N VAL A 40 -15.98 17.18 -15.60
CA VAL A 40 -16.82 16.00 -15.88
C VAL A 40 -17.71 15.66 -14.69
N ASP A 41 -17.19 15.72 -13.46
CA ASP A 41 -17.97 15.48 -12.25
C ASP A 41 -19.01 16.58 -12.00
N ALA A 42 -18.67 17.84 -12.26
CA ALA A 42 -19.59 18.96 -12.17
C ALA A 42 -20.74 18.83 -13.18
N GLU A 43 -20.43 18.48 -14.43
CA GLU A 43 -21.42 18.21 -15.47
C GLU A 43 -22.35 17.06 -15.09
N ARG A 44 -21.80 15.97 -14.54
CA ARG A 44 -22.59 14.84 -14.02
C ARG A 44 -23.54 15.26 -12.91
N ARG A 45 -23.08 16.12 -11.99
CA ARG A 45 -23.93 16.69 -10.93
C ARG A 45 -25.04 17.54 -11.53
N ILE A 46 -24.74 18.37 -12.53
CA ILE A 46 -25.74 19.19 -13.23
C ILE A 46 -26.77 18.31 -13.95
N GLN A 47 -26.35 17.24 -14.64
CA GLN A 47 -27.28 16.28 -15.29
C GLN A 47 -28.23 15.63 -14.28
N THR A 48 -27.69 15.23 -13.13
CA THR A 48 -28.50 14.65 -12.04
C THR A 48 -29.52 15.66 -11.51
N LEU A 49 -29.12 16.93 -11.33
CA LEU A 49 -30.00 18.01 -10.91
C LEU A 49 -31.07 18.35 -11.96
N ARG A 50 -30.78 18.14 -13.25
CA ARG A 50 -31.75 18.29 -14.35
C ARG A 50 -32.72 17.11 -14.45
N GLY A 51 -32.59 16.08 -13.61
CA GLY A 51 -33.44 14.90 -13.64
C GLY A 51 -33.10 13.89 -14.74
N GLU A 52 -31.98 14.10 -15.44
CA GLU A 52 -31.46 13.14 -16.42
C GLU A 52 -30.62 12.07 -15.69
N ARG A 53 -30.79 10.80 -16.07
CA ARG A 53 -29.96 9.72 -15.52
C ARG A 53 -28.53 9.90 -16.04
N PRO A 54 -27.52 10.16 -15.18
CA PRO A 54 -26.16 10.38 -15.65
C PRO A 54 -25.66 9.14 -16.38
N SER A 55 -25.03 9.34 -17.54
CA SER A 55 -24.43 8.25 -18.31
C SER A 55 -23.45 7.46 -17.44
N THR A 56 -23.55 6.13 -17.50
CA THR A 56 -22.61 5.23 -16.82
C THR A 56 -21.20 5.63 -17.24
N PRO A 57 -20.29 5.91 -16.30
CA PRO A 57 -18.93 6.30 -16.66
C PRO A 57 -18.35 5.23 -17.59
N PRO A 58 -17.60 5.63 -18.63
CA PRO A 58 -16.80 4.65 -19.37
C PRO A 58 -15.95 3.90 -18.34
N PRO A 59 -15.76 2.58 -18.49
CA PRO A 59 -14.88 1.84 -17.62
C PRO A 59 -13.53 2.56 -17.57
N PRO A 60 -12.83 2.57 -16.42
CA PRO A 60 -11.52 3.20 -16.33
C PRO A 60 -10.70 2.72 -17.53
N PRO A 61 -9.97 3.62 -18.23
CA PRO A 61 -9.14 3.20 -19.36
C PRO A 61 -8.36 2.00 -18.86
N SER A 62 -8.53 0.84 -19.53
CA SER A 62 -7.85 -0.38 -19.15
C SER A 62 -6.40 0.03 -18.96
N ALA A 63 -5.93 -0.01 -17.70
CA ALA A 63 -4.63 0.50 -17.30
C ALA A 63 -3.69 0.12 -18.43
N PRO A 64 -3.05 1.09 -19.13
CA PRO A 64 -2.43 0.86 -20.43
C PRO A 64 -1.70 -0.43 -20.24
N SER A 65 -2.19 -1.49 -20.93
CA SER A 65 -1.70 -2.84 -20.73
C SER A 65 -0.22 -2.62 -20.71
N ALA A 66 0.41 -2.85 -19.57
CA ALA A 66 1.83 -2.67 -19.49
C ALA A 66 2.32 -3.72 -20.48
N SER A 67 2.46 -3.33 -21.75
CA SER A 67 3.54 -3.73 -22.60
C SER A 67 4.70 -3.39 -21.71
N GLN A 68 5.01 -4.37 -20.85
CA GLN A 68 6.21 -4.46 -20.06
C GLN A 68 7.23 -3.87 -21.01
N PRO A 69 7.83 -2.70 -20.72
CA PRO A 69 8.85 -2.16 -21.60
C PRO A 69 9.84 -3.29 -21.71
N ASP A 70 9.91 -3.96 -22.88
CA ASP A 70 10.44 -5.31 -23.07
C ASP A 70 11.46 -5.53 -21.98
N ARG A 71 11.03 -6.15 -20.88
CA ARG A 71 11.89 -6.29 -19.72
C ARG A 71 12.85 -7.34 -20.23
N LYS A 72 13.90 -6.87 -20.90
CA LYS A 72 15.05 -7.64 -21.29
C LYS A 72 15.34 -8.43 -20.04
N ALA A 73 15.05 -9.72 -20.14
CA ALA A 73 15.11 -10.65 -19.05
C ALA A 73 16.52 -10.53 -18.46
N TYR A 74 16.65 -9.71 -17.42
CA TYR A 74 17.80 -9.68 -16.54
C TYR A 74 17.50 -10.67 -15.42
N THR A 75 17.00 -11.84 -15.84
CA THR A 75 16.74 -13.01 -15.02
C THR A 75 17.56 -14.10 -15.66
N ASP A 76 18.77 -14.29 -15.13
CA ASP A 76 19.62 -15.46 -15.31
C ASP A 76 19.64 -16.10 -16.70
N ASP A 77 20.30 -15.40 -17.61
CA ASP A 77 20.88 -15.99 -18.83
C ASP A 77 22.17 -16.77 -18.46
N ILE A 78 22.11 -17.68 -17.47
CA ILE A 78 23.22 -18.59 -17.09
C ILE A 78 23.52 -19.61 -18.22
N GLY A 79 22.71 -19.61 -19.28
CA GLY A 79 22.90 -20.42 -20.49
C GLY A 79 22.92 -19.64 -21.79
N ARG A 80 23.23 -18.33 -21.78
CA ARG A 80 23.28 -17.52 -23.01
C ARG A 80 24.26 -18.14 -24.01
N SER A 81 23.70 -18.85 -25.00
CA SER A 81 24.43 -19.29 -26.18
C SER A 81 25.10 -18.05 -26.78
N LYS A 82 26.44 -18.00 -26.68
CA LYS A 82 27.25 -16.87 -27.15
C LYS A 82 26.82 -16.56 -28.58
N LYS A 83 26.32 -15.34 -28.84
CA LYS A 83 25.97 -14.89 -30.21
C LYS A 83 27.17 -15.16 -31.12
N ARG A 84 27.05 -16.14 -32.01
CA ARG A 84 28.13 -16.56 -32.91
C ARG A 84 28.44 -15.42 -33.89
N ARG A 85 29.71 -15.08 -34.11
CA ARG A 85 30.11 -13.97 -35.01
C ARG A 85 29.98 -14.42 -36.48
N ARG A 86 29.90 -13.44 -37.40
CA ARG A 86 29.98 -13.71 -38.86
C ARG A 86 31.37 -14.28 -39.18
N LEU A 87 31.44 -15.23 -40.11
CA LEU A 87 32.71 -15.57 -40.77
C LEU A 87 33.05 -14.51 -41.82
N ALA A 88 34.34 -14.35 -42.14
CA ALA A 88 34.76 -13.41 -43.18
C ALA A 88 34.19 -13.85 -44.54
N GLY A 89 33.46 -12.95 -45.22
CA GLY A 89 32.83 -13.23 -46.52
C GLY A 89 31.43 -13.85 -46.49
N GLU A 90 30.81 -14.00 -45.31
CA GLU A 90 29.48 -14.60 -45.15
C GLU A 90 28.37 -13.53 -45.22
N ASN A 91 27.34 -13.72 -46.07
CA ASN A 91 26.15 -12.85 -46.12
C ASN A 91 25.21 -13.13 -44.94
N ASP A 92 24.27 -12.22 -44.68
CA ASP A 92 23.33 -12.35 -43.55
C ASP A 92 22.43 -13.60 -43.65
N THR A 93 22.01 -13.96 -44.87
CA THR A 93 21.25 -15.20 -45.12
C THR A 93 22.09 -16.46 -44.87
N ASP A 94 23.35 -16.44 -45.32
CA ASP A 94 24.25 -17.59 -45.21
C ASP A 94 24.60 -17.87 -43.75
N ARG A 95 24.79 -16.81 -42.97
CA ARG A 95 24.97 -16.86 -41.52
C ARG A 95 23.78 -17.52 -40.83
N ASP A 96 22.56 -17.11 -41.15
CA ASP A 96 21.35 -17.63 -40.51
C ASP A 96 21.11 -19.11 -40.85
N ILE A 97 21.37 -19.51 -42.11
CA ILE A 97 21.31 -20.90 -42.55
C ILE A 97 22.30 -21.78 -41.79
N ARG A 98 23.54 -21.31 -41.57
CA ARG A 98 24.55 -22.05 -40.81
C ARG A 98 24.14 -22.22 -39.35
N VAL A 99 23.69 -21.15 -38.70
CA VAL A 99 23.25 -21.19 -37.29
C VAL A 99 22.06 -22.15 -37.13
N ALA A 100 21.07 -22.09 -38.03
CA ALA A 100 19.93 -23.00 -38.01
C ALA A 100 20.33 -24.47 -38.15
N ARG A 101 21.32 -24.79 -38.98
CA ARG A 101 21.86 -26.16 -39.12
C ARG A 101 22.58 -26.64 -37.87
N GLU A 102 23.43 -25.80 -37.27
CA GLU A 102 24.15 -26.11 -36.02
C GLU A 102 23.17 -26.36 -34.85
N ASP A 103 22.11 -25.55 -34.76
CA ASP A 103 21.06 -25.70 -33.74
C ASP A 103 20.23 -26.97 -33.96
N ALA A 104 19.87 -27.27 -35.21
CA ALA A 104 19.17 -28.51 -35.55
C ALA A 104 20.00 -29.76 -35.20
N GLN A 105 21.30 -29.75 -35.51
CA GLN A 105 22.21 -30.84 -35.12
C GLN A 105 22.34 -30.97 -33.60
N SER A 106 22.43 -29.85 -32.89
CA SER A 106 22.49 -29.85 -31.42
C SER A 106 21.19 -30.37 -30.79
N ALA A 107 20.04 -30.05 -31.38
CA ALA A 107 18.75 -30.57 -30.96
C ALA A 107 18.62 -32.08 -31.20
N LEU A 108 19.11 -32.59 -32.34
CA LEU A 108 19.16 -34.03 -32.61
C LEU A 108 20.08 -34.77 -31.63
N ALA A 109 21.28 -34.25 -31.35
CA ALA A 109 22.19 -34.85 -30.38
C ALA A 109 21.60 -34.85 -28.95
N ARG A 110 20.93 -33.77 -28.53
CA ARG A 110 20.19 -33.74 -27.26
C ARG A 110 19.06 -34.74 -27.23
N ARG A 111 18.32 -34.89 -28.34
CA ARG A 111 17.24 -35.87 -28.47
C ARG A 111 17.77 -37.30 -28.44
N GLU A 112 18.94 -37.57 -29.00
CA GLU A 112 19.61 -38.88 -28.92
C GLU A 112 20.10 -39.18 -27.49
N GLN A 113 20.64 -38.18 -26.79
CA GLN A 113 21.04 -38.32 -25.37
C GLN A 113 19.85 -38.46 -24.41
N GLN A 114 18.72 -37.83 -24.74
CA GLN A 114 17.48 -37.87 -23.95
C GLN A 114 16.48 -38.90 -24.46
N ALA A 115 16.82 -39.67 -25.50
CA ALA A 115 15.97 -40.77 -25.93
C ALA A 115 15.97 -41.78 -24.79
N PRO A 116 14.83 -41.99 -24.10
CA PRO A 116 14.76 -43.06 -23.11
C PRO A 116 15.08 -44.35 -23.85
N ALA A 117 16.00 -45.17 -23.31
CA ALA A 117 16.28 -46.49 -23.83
C ALA A 117 14.93 -47.23 -23.91
N ARG A 118 14.39 -47.39 -25.12
CA ARG A 118 13.15 -48.12 -25.37
C ARG A 118 13.44 -49.61 -25.24
N SER A 119 13.61 -50.06 -24.02
CA SER A 119 13.61 -51.47 -23.62
C SER A 119 13.14 -51.55 -22.17
N SER A 120 11.96 -51.01 -21.87
CA SER A 120 11.29 -51.32 -20.62
C SER A 120 10.57 -52.65 -20.81
N ASP A 121 11.11 -53.70 -20.19
CA ASP A 121 10.50 -55.02 -20.00
C ASP A 121 9.34 -54.90 -19.00
N ALA A 122 8.35 -54.08 -19.36
CA ALA A 122 7.17 -53.82 -18.54
C ALA A 122 6.03 -54.75 -18.99
N PRO A 123 5.36 -55.45 -18.07
CA PRO A 123 4.25 -56.33 -18.43
C PRO A 123 3.12 -55.51 -19.09
N LEU A 124 2.72 -55.92 -20.30
CA LEU A 124 1.69 -55.25 -21.12
C LEU A 124 0.29 -55.24 -20.45
N HIS A 125 0.10 -56.08 -19.44
CA HIS A 125 -1.17 -56.25 -18.75
C HIS A 125 -1.01 -55.82 -17.30
N ASP A 126 -1.97 -55.05 -16.78
CA ASP A 126 -2.11 -54.81 -15.35
C ASP A 126 -2.36 -56.15 -14.63
N SER A 127 -2.12 -56.17 -13.32
CA SER A 127 -2.50 -57.26 -12.40
C SER A 127 -3.97 -57.69 -12.50
N THR A 128 -4.82 -56.85 -13.09
CA THR A 128 -6.25 -57.09 -13.35
C THR A 128 -6.56 -57.61 -14.76
N GLY A 129 -5.55 -57.76 -15.62
CA GLY A 129 -5.68 -58.28 -16.99
C GLY A 129 -6.01 -57.24 -18.07
N HIS A 130 -6.06 -55.95 -17.74
CA HIS A 130 -6.28 -54.87 -18.70
C HIS A 130 -4.97 -54.45 -19.38
N ILE A 131 -5.03 -54.04 -20.66
CA ILE A 131 -3.85 -53.58 -21.41
C ILE A 131 -3.44 -52.19 -20.90
N ASP A 132 -2.28 -52.11 -20.25
CA ASP A 132 -1.72 -50.85 -19.75
C ASP A 132 -0.79 -50.24 -20.78
N LEU A 133 -1.35 -49.34 -21.61
CA LEU A 133 -0.59 -48.59 -22.63
C LEU A 133 0.32 -47.51 -22.03
N PHE A 134 0.13 -47.19 -20.74
CA PHE A 134 0.94 -46.24 -19.99
C PHE A 134 1.48 -46.96 -18.75
N PRO A 135 2.74 -47.42 -18.74
CA PRO A 135 3.33 -48.04 -17.57
C PRO A 135 3.34 -47.00 -16.44
N SER A 136 2.39 -47.09 -15.50
CA SER A 136 2.48 -46.30 -14.29
C SER A 136 3.63 -46.89 -13.49
N GLU A 137 4.69 -46.11 -13.28
CA GLU A 137 5.82 -46.51 -12.46
C GLU A 137 5.27 -47.11 -11.16
N ALA A 138 5.68 -48.35 -10.86
CA ALA A 138 5.20 -49.09 -9.71
C ALA A 138 5.22 -48.18 -8.49
N LYS A 139 4.03 -47.92 -7.91
CA LYS A 139 3.84 -46.99 -6.79
C LYS A 139 4.93 -47.26 -5.76
N HIS A 140 5.89 -46.36 -5.66
CA HIS A 140 6.91 -46.42 -4.62
C HIS A 140 6.20 -46.60 -3.28
N LYS A 141 6.74 -47.48 -2.43
CA LYS A 141 6.21 -47.76 -1.09
C LYS A 141 5.82 -46.44 -0.41
N PRO A 142 4.65 -46.34 0.26
CA PRO A 142 4.24 -45.10 0.90
C PRO A 142 5.31 -44.74 1.93
N VAL A 143 6.11 -43.72 1.60
CA VAL A 143 7.05 -43.11 2.52
C VAL A 143 6.21 -42.61 3.70
N GLU A 144 6.58 -43.02 4.91
CA GLU A 144 5.92 -42.59 6.14
C GLU A 144 5.83 -41.07 6.14
N LYS A 145 4.60 -40.56 6.03
CA LYS A 145 4.37 -39.14 5.86
C LYS A 145 4.52 -38.49 7.22
N ASN A 146 5.45 -37.55 7.34
CA ASN A 146 5.58 -36.73 8.52
C ASN A 146 4.28 -35.95 8.71
N ALA A 147 3.51 -36.29 9.75
CA ALA A 147 2.22 -35.66 10.03
C ALA A 147 2.33 -34.14 10.21
N GLU A 148 3.49 -33.66 10.64
CA GLU A 148 3.81 -32.24 10.76
C GLU A 148 4.00 -31.58 9.38
N ALA A 149 4.68 -32.25 8.45
CA ALA A 149 4.91 -31.73 7.11
C ALA A 149 3.60 -31.64 6.29
N GLU A 150 2.68 -32.59 6.45
CA GLU A 150 1.37 -32.51 5.80
C GLU A 150 0.51 -31.37 6.35
N LYS A 151 0.55 -31.13 7.66
CA LYS A 151 -0.15 -30.00 8.29
C LYS A 151 0.39 -28.67 7.79
N GLU A 152 1.72 -28.50 7.76
CA GLU A 152 2.34 -27.28 7.22
C GLU A 152 2.04 -27.08 5.73
N ALA A 153 2.06 -28.15 4.92
CA ALA A 153 1.72 -28.07 3.51
C ALA A 153 0.25 -27.68 3.29
N ALA A 154 -0.66 -28.23 4.10
CA ALA A 154 -2.07 -27.90 4.08
C ALA A 154 -2.33 -26.44 4.51
N GLU A 155 -1.62 -25.95 5.54
CA GLU A 155 -1.70 -24.55 5.97
C GLU A 155 -1.18 -23.60 4.91
N LYS A 156 -0.04 -23.92 4.28
CA LYS A 156 0.52 -23.13 3.17
C LYS A 156 -0.45 -23.09 2.00
N ARG A 157 -0.98 -24.25 1.57
CA ARG A 157 -1.97 -24.33 0.50
C ARG A 157 -3.21 -23.49 0.81
N ARG A 158 -3.74 -23.59 2.03
CA ARG A 158 -4.88 -22.79 2.48
C ARG A 158 -4.55 -21.29 2.51
N GLY A 159 -3.35 -20.90 2.95
CA GLY A 159 -2.90 -19.51 2.92
C GLY A 159 -2.79 -18.96 1.50
N TYR A 160 -2.31 -19.76 0.55
CA TYR A 160 -2.30 -19.41 -0.87
C TYR A 160 -3.72 -19.29 -1.43
N GLU A 161 -4.60 -20.24 -1.16
CA GLU A 161 -6.00 -20.17 -1.58
C GLU A 161 -6.71 -18.94 -0.98
N ASP A 162 -6.42 -18.58 0.27
CA ASP A 162 -6.95 -17.38 0.94
C ASP A 162 -6.43 -16.08 0.32
N GLN A 163 -5.21 -16.06 -0.24
CA GLN A 163 -4.65 -14.89 -0.94
C GLN A 163 -5.36 -14.60 -2.27
N TYR A 164 -5.80 -15.66 -2.97
CA TYR A 164 -6.39 -15.53 -4.32
C TYR A 164 -7.92 -15.65 -4.34
N THR A 165 -8.55 -16.14 -3.27
CA THR A 165 -10.00 -16.28 -3.20
C THR A 165 -10.61 -15.32 -2.16
N MET A 166 -11.45 -14.39 -2.65
CA MET A 166 -12.17 -13.42 -1.83
C MET A 166 -13.39 -14.05 -1.13
N ARG A 167 -13.17 -15.09 -0.32
CA ARG A 167 -14.25 -15.70 0.49
C ARG A 167 -14.48 -14.86 1.75
N PHE A 168 -15.74 -14.57 2.07
CA PHE A 168 -16.10 -13.81 3.29
C PHE A 168 -15.60 -14.45 4.59
N SER A 169 -15.39 -15.78 4.60
CA SER A 169 -14.77 -16.50 5.72
C SER A 169 -13.30 -16.15 5.98
N ASN A 170 -12.61 -15.59 4.98
CA ASN A 170 -11.18 -15.30 5.01
C ASN A 170 -10.90 -13.82 5.26
N ALA A 171 -11.82 -12.93 4.88
CA ALA A 171 -11.59 -11.49 4.82
C ALA A 171 -11.59 -10.76 6.18
N ALA A 172 -12.03 -11.40 7.27
CA ALA A 172 -12.38 -10.67 8.48
C ALA A 172 -11.98 -11.40 9.76
N GLY A 173 -10.69 -11.64 10.00
CA GLY A 173 -10.20 -12.09 11.33
C GLY A 173 -10.93 -13.31 11.90
N PHE A 174 -11.63 -14.08 11.07
CA PHE A 174 -12.65 -15.02 11.54
C PHE A 174 -12.03 -16.15 12.34
N ARG A 175 -10.76 -16.46 12.04
CA ARG A 175 -9.91 -17.39 12.81
C ARG A 175 -9.59 -16.91 14.23
N GLN A 176 -9.60 -15.61 14.51
CA GLN A 176 -9.52 -15.06 15.88
C GLN A 176 -10.89 -15.06 16.59
N SER A 177 -11.99 -15.13 15.84
CA SER A 177 -13.36 -14.99 16.37
C SER A 177 -14.11 -16.29 16.64
N LEU A 178 -13.52 -17.48 16.38
CA LEU A 178 -14.20 -18.77 16.64
C LEU A 178 -14.52 -19.00 18.14
N GLY A 179 -13.92 -18.21 19.04
CA GLY A 179 -14.30 -18.13 20.46
C GLY A 179 -14.86 -16.78 20.91
N GLN A 180 -14.97 -15.80 20.01
CA GLN A 180 -15.46 -14.45 20.34
C GLN A 180 -16.91 -14.35 19.90
N ALA A 181 -17.84 -14.31 20.87
CA ALA A 181 -19.25 -14.17 20.55
C ALA A 181 -19.47 -12.93 19.66
N PRO A 182 -20.37 -13.02 18.66
CA PRO A 182 -20.55 -11.98 17.66
C PRO A 182 -20.86 -10.62 18.29
N TRP A 183 -20.61 -9.53 17.56
CA TRP A 183 -20.72 -8.16 18.09
C TRP A 183 -22.11 -7.81 18.67
N TYR A 184 -23.16 -8.51 18.23
CA TYR A 184 -24.53 -8.42 18.76
C TYR A 184 -24.80 -9.28 20.00
N SER A 185 -23.91 -10.21 20.38
CA SER A 185 -23.96 -10.98 21.63
C SER A 185 -23.35 -10.23 22.83
N SER A 186 -23.13 -8.93 22.70
CA SER A 186 -22.42 -8.07 23.64
C SER A 186 -23.29 -7.46 24.75
N SER A 187 -24.42 -8.07 25.09
CA SER A 187 -25.29 -7.58 26.19
C SER A 187 -24.61 -7.63 27.57
N GLN A 188 -23.46 -8.30 27.71
CA GLN A 188 -22.70 -8.41 28.96
C GLN A 188 -21.20 -8.13 28.84
N ARG A 189 -20.73 -7.47 27.77
CA ARG A 189 -19.33 -7.03 27.74
C ARG A 189 -19.25 -5.59 28.19
N LYS A 190 -18.65 -5.43 29.37
CA LYS A 190 -18.04 -4.22 29.89
C LYS A 190 -17.65 -3.31 28.72
N ILE A 191 -18.21 -2.10 28.77
CA ILE A 191 -17.77 -0.90 28.05
C ILE A 191 -16.29 -1.08 27.73
N ILE A 192 -15.98 -1.24 26.44
CA ILE A 192 -14.60 -1.36 25.96
C ILE A 192 -13.86 -0.19 26.60
N ASP A 193 -12.96 -0.47 27.53
CA ASP A 193 -12.23 0.57 28.23
C ASP A 193 -11.52 1.39 27.16
N PRO A 194 -11.73 2.72 27.07
CA PRO A 194 -11.07 3.55 26.07
C PRO A 194 -9.54 3.54 26.23
N GLU A 195 -9.01 2.93 27.29
CA GLU A 195 -7.59 2.65 27.47
C GLU A 195 -7.08 1.40 26.72
N SER A 196 -7.97 0.49 26.32
CA SER A 196 -7.63 -0.80 25.70
C SER A 196 -7.43 -0.72 24.18
N VAL A 197 -7.78 0.39 23.52
CA VAL A 197 -7.48 0.54 22.09
C VAL A 197 -5.97 0.80 21.91
N PRO A 198 -5.26 -0.01 21.11
CA PRO A 198 -3.85 0.22 20.85
C PRO A 198 -3.68 1.60 20.22
N SER A 199 -2.95 2.51 20.87
CA SER A 199 -2.64 3.85 20.34
C SER A 199 -1.59 3.82 19.23
N LYS A 200 -1.31 2.65 18.66
CA LYS A 200 -0.35 2.45 17.59
C LYS A 200 -0.96 2.92 16.26
N ASP A 201 -0.17 3.63 15.49
CA ASP A 201 -0.47 3.98 14.12
C ASP A 201 -0.39 2.74 13.19
N VAL A 202 -0.80 2.86 11.92
CA VAL A 202 -0.74 1.79 10.90
C VAL A 202 0.66 1.16 10.79
N TRP A 203 1.70 1.94 11.10
CA TRP A 203 3.11 1.51 11.10
C TRP A 203 3.65 1.06 12.47
N GLY A 204 2.80 0.90 13.49
CA GLY A 204 3.19 0.37 14.80
C GLY A 204 3.84 1.38 15.75
N ASN A 205 4.01 2.63 15.34
CA ASN A 205 4.51 3.71 16.22
C ASN A 205 3.42 4.18 17.17
N GLU A 206 3.75 4.37 18.44
CA GLU A 206 2.84 4.97 19.41
C GLU A 206 2.76 6.48 19.17
N ASP A 207 1.56 7.00 18.91
CA ASP A 207 1.33 8.45 18.91
C ASP A 207 0.82 8.88 20.29
N PRO A 208 1.64 9.54 21.13
CA PRO A 208 1.28 9.88 22.50
C PRO A 208 0.14 10.92 22.56
N LEU A 209 -0.03 11.74 21.51
CA LEU A 209 -1.02 12.80 21.46
C LEU A 209 -2.34 12.36 20.82
N ARG A 210 -2.41 11.16 20.24
CA ARG A 210 -3.64 10.62 19.62
C ARG A 210 -4.84 10.67 20.56
N ARG A 211 -4.66 10.22 21.81
CA ARG A 211 -5.70 10.24 22.84
C ARG A 211 -6.21 11.66 23.12
N GLN A 212 -5.31 12.63 23.16
CA GLN A 212 -5.67 14.04 23.40
C GLN A 212 -6.44 14.62 22.21
N ARG A 213 -6.04 14.30 20.98
CA ARG A 213 -6.76 14.72 19.77
C ARG A 213 -8.14 14.09 19.67
N GLU A 214 -8.27 12.81 20.03
CA GLU A 214 -9.57 12.14 20.07
C GLU A 214 -10.50 12.74 21.14
N LYS A 215 -9.98 13.00 22.35
CA LYS A 215 -10.73 13.74 23.39
C LYS A 215 -11.14 15.13 22.90
N ALA A 216 -10.24 15.87 22.26
CA ALA A 216 -10.55 17.18 21.72
C ALA A 216 -11.63 17.12 20.62
N ARG A 217 -11.60 16.10 19.75
CA ARG A 217 -12.66 15.86 18.74
C ARG A 217 -14.01 15.56 19.41
N MET A 218 -14.01 14.73 20.44
CA MET A 218 -15.23 14.44 21.22
C MET A 218 -15.75 15.71 21.92
N ASP A 219 -14.88 16.50 22.54
CA ASP A 219 -15.22 17.76 23.20
C ASP A 219 -15.67 18.87 22.23
N VAL A 220 -15.28 18.78 20.95
CA VAL A 220 -15.75 19.68 19.89
C VAL A 220 -17.14 19.29 19.42
N ASN A 221 -17.41 17.98 19.36
CA ASN A 221 -18.71 17.45 18.95
C ASN A 221 -19.75 17.42 20.09
N ASP A 222 -19.33 17.63 21.35
CA ASP A 222 -20.22 17.69 22.51
C ASP A 222 -20.74 19.13 22.77
N PRO A 223 -22.05 19.38 22.66
CA PRO A 223 -22.64 20.70 22.95
C PRO A 223 -22.45 21.12 24.42
N LEU A 224 -22.42 20.17 25.36
CA LEU A 224 -22.25 20.47 26.78
C LEU A 224 -20.83 20.98 27.06
N ALA A 225 -19.83 20.39 26.42
CA ALA A 225 -18.44 20.84 26.49
C ALA A 225 -18.28 22.28 25.95
N ALA A 226 -18.98 22.63 24.86
CA ALA A 226 -19.01 23.99 24.33
C ALA A 226 -19.61 24.99 25.34
N MET A 227 -20.75 24.66 25.96
CA MET A 227 -21.36 25.50 27.00
C MET A 227 -20.43 25.69 28.20
N ARG A 228 -19.77 24.62 28.66
CA ARG A 228 -18.80 24.69 29.78
C ARG A 228 -17.61 25.59 29.45
N LYS A 229 -17.10 25.56 28.21
CA LYS A 229 -16.04 26.48 27.75
C LYS A 229 -16.53 27.93 27.80
N GLY A 230 -17.74 28.21 27.32
CA GLY A 230 -18.35 29.55 27.39
C GLY A 230 -18.50 30.06 28.83
N VAL A 231 -19.02 29.24 29.75
CA VAL A 231 -19.16 29.60 31.17
C VAL A 231 -17.80 29.90 31.82
N ARG A 232 -16.76 29.13 31.49
CA ARG A 232 -15.39 29.41 31.98
C ARG A 232 -14.84 30.73 31.46
N GLN A 233 -15.07 31.06 30.19
CA GLN A 233 -14.66 32.34 29.60
C GLN A 233 -15.35 33.52 30.30
N LEU A 234 -16.66 33.42 30.56
CA LEU A 234 -17.39 34.46 31.30
C LEU A 234 -16.84 34.66 32.70
N LYS A 235 -16.52 33.56 33.41
CA LYS A 235 -15.92 33.62 34.74
C LYS A 235 -14.52 34.25 34.73
N ALA A 236 -13.71 33.96 33.71
CA ALA A 236 -12.39 34.57 33.55
C ALA A 236 -12.51 36.09 33.34
N VAL A 237 -13.41 36.53 32.45
CA VAL A 237 -13.67 37.96 32.21
C VAL A 237 -14.18 38.66 33.48
N GLU A 238 -15.05 38.02 34.25
CA GLU A 238 -15.53 38.57 35.52
C GLU A 238 -14.39 38.74 36.54
N GLN A 239 -13.46 37.78 36.61
CA GLN A 239 -12.28 37.88 37.46
C GLN A 239 -11.34 38.99 37.00
N GLU A 240 -11.11 39.13 35.69
CA GLU A 240 -10.32 40.24 35.14
C GLU A 240 -10.94 41.60 35.44
N ARG A 241 -12.26 41.73 35.31
CA ARG A 241 -12.99 42.96 35.69
C ARG A 241 -12.82 43.28 37.17
N LYS A 242 -12.92 42.29 38.05
CA LYS A 242 -12.70 42.48 39.50
C LYS A 242 -11.28 42.96 39.78
N ARG A 243 -10.27 42.31 39.20
CA ARG A 243 -8.86 42.73 39.33
C ARG A 243 -8.64 44.16 38.84
N TRP A 244 -9.22 44.50 37.70
CA TRP A 244 -9.13 45.87 37.15
C TRP A 244 -9.79 46.90 38.07
N HIS A 245 -10.96 46.58 38.63
CA HIS A 245 -11.62 47.45 39.60
C HIS A 245 -10.80 47.62 40.89
N ASP A 246 -10.18 46.54 41.38
CA ASP A 246 -9.31 46.58 42.55
C ASP A 246 -8.01 47.38 42.30
N GLU A 247 -7.45 47.30 41.10
CA GLU A 247 -6.29 48.11 40.70
C GLU A 247 -6.67 49.59 40.60
N ARG A 248 -7.80 49.90 39.95
CA ARG A 248 -8.32 51.26 39.85
C ARG A 248 -8.66 51.88 41.20
N SER A 249 -9.23 51.12 42.12
CA SER A 249 -9.54 51.62 43.47
C SER A 249 -8.26 51.94 44.23
N ARG A 250 -7.24 51.06 44.16
CA ARG A 250 -5.91 51.32 44.73
C ARG A 250 -5.23 52.55 44.13
N GLU A 251 -5.30 52.75 42.81
CA GLU A 251 -4.78 53.95 42.15
C GLU A 251 -5.46 55.23 42.67
N LEU A 252 -6.79 55.22 42.79
CA LEU A 252 -7.54 56.37 43.30
C LEU A 252 -7.23 56.66 44.78
N GLU A 253 -7.09 55.63 45.61
CA GLU A 253 -6.68 55.80 47.00
C GLU A 253 -5.24 56.34 47.11
N ALA A 254 -4.32 55.88 46.27
CA ALA A 254 -2.97 56.41 46.20
C ALA A 254 -2.96 57.91 45.80
N LEU A 255 -3.82 58.32 44.86
CA LEU A 255 -3.95 59.73 44.49
C LEU A 255 -4.54 60.58 45.64
N LYS A 256 -5.59 60.11 46.32
CA LYS A 256 -6.18 60.81 47.48
C LYS A 256 -5.17 60.97 48.62
N THR A 257 -4.38 59.94 48.90
CA THR A 257 -3.34 59.99 49.93
C THR A 257 -2.18 60.90 49.53
N ALA A 258 -1.83 60.98 48.25
CA ALA A 258 -0.84 61.93 47.75
C ALA A 258 -1.33 63.38 47.81
N GLU A 259 -2.60 63.63 47.50
CA GLU A 259 -3.23 64.96 47.58
C GLU A 259 -3.29 65.48 49.02
N THR A 260 -3.74 64.64 49.97
CA THR A 260 -3.74 65.00 51.40
C THR A 260 -2.35 65.24 51.98
N ARG A 261 -1.31 64.63 51.41
CA ARG A 261 0.09 64.83 51.80
C ARG A 261 0.77 66.04 51.15
N ARG A 262 0.16 66.71 50.16
CA ARG A 262 0.70 67.98 49.66
C ARG A 262 0.46 69.06 50.72
N PRO A 263 1.50 69.63 51.34
CA PRO A 263 1.30 70.74 52.26
C PRO A 263 0.70 71.90 51.47
N SER A 264 -0.42 72.42 51.95
CA SER A 264 -1.01 73.66 51.46
C SER A 264 -0.04 74.80 51.76
N HIS A 265 0.95 75.02 50.89
CA HIS A 265 1.77 76.22 50.93
C HIS A 265 0.85 77.42 50.72
N ARG A 266 0.72 78.20 51.78
CA ARG A 266 0.04 79.49 51.83
C ARG A 266 1.09 80.56 52.11
#